data_AF-A0A246Q0N8-F1
#
_entry.id   AF-A0A246Q0N8-F1
#
_cell.length_a   1.000
_cell.length_b   1.000
_cell.length_c   1.000
_cell.angle_alpha   90.00
_cell.angle_beta   90.00
_cell.angle_gamma   90.00
#
_symmetry.space_group_name_H-M   'P 1'
#
loop_
_entity.id
_entity.type
_entity.pdbx_description
1 polymer ?
#
loop_
_entity_poly.entity_id
_entity_poly.type
_entity_poly.pdbx_seq_one_letter_code
_entity_poly.pdbx_strand_id
1 'polypeptide(L)'
;MNAPAPVQFHVQKPSMEQALRNALTNPKTCGIVRDRLGWDASQVSKFLSGGMGVTIDKVDAAIEALGMVVTTPAYMDFLAYGAKIGANCYCARAGAGDCGSR
;
A
#
# COMPACT_ATOMS: atom_id res chain seq x y z
N MET A 1 3.69 24.28 35.71
CA MET A 1 4.44 23.78 34.53
C MET A 1 3.55 22.76 33.84
N ASN A 2 2.99 23.08 32.68
CA ASN A 2 2.18 22.14 31.92
C ASN A 2 3.11 21.18 31.18
N ALA A 3 2.95 19.87 31.40
CA ALA A 3 3.70 18.86 30.67
C ALA A 3 3.30 18.91 29.18
N PRO A 4 4.24 18.76 28.23
CA PRO A 4 3.91 18.69 26.82
C PRO A 4 3.03 17.46 26.56
N ALA A 5 1.96 17.66 25.79
CA ALA A 5 1.06 16.58 25.41
C ALA A 5 1.84 15.52 24.60
N PRO A 6 1.60 14.21 24.83
CA PRO A 6 2.28 13.15 24.11
C PRO A 6 1.90 13.19 22.62
N VAL A 7 2.90 13.27 21.74
CA VAL A 7 2.72 13.17 20.29
C VAL A 7 2.47 11.71 19.94
N GLN A 8 1.23 11.38 19.58
CA GLN A 8 0.89 10.05 19.07
C GLN A 8 1.13 9.98 17.56
N PHE A 9 2.15 9.23 17.15
CA PHE A 9 2.37 8.90 15.74
C PHE A 9 1.42 7.76 15.33
N HIS A 10 0.22 8.09 14.88
CA HIS A 10 -0.62 7.13 14.17
C HIS A 10 -0.11 7.00 12.74
N VAL A 11 0.66 5.93 12.47
CA VAL A 11 0.96 5.53 11.09
C VAL A 11 -0.36 5.14 10.43
N GLN A 12 -0.85 5.98 9.52
CA GLN A 12 -2.09 5.70 8.80
C GLN A 12 -1.91 4.44 7.95
N LYS A 13 -2.78 3.45 8.15
CA LYS A 13 -2.82 2.25 7.32
C LYS A 13 -3.14 2.66 5.89
N PRO A 14 -2.48 2.07 4.87
CA PRO A 14 -2.87 2.29 3.48
C PRO A 14 -4.37 1.99 3.27
N SER A 15 -5.08 2.90 2.62
CA SER A 15 -6.49 2.76 2.24
C SER A 15 -6.61 2.79 0.72
N MET A 16 -7.18 1.73 0.14
CA MET A 16 -7.45 1.65 -1.29
C MET A 16 -8.48 2.71 -1.74
N GLU A 17 -9.46 3.02 -0.88
CA GLU A 17 -10.48 4.03 -1.15
C GLU A 17 -9.85 5.43 -1.25
N GLN A 18 -9.03 5.81 -0.26
CA GLN A 18 -8.31 7.08 -0.30
C GLN A 18 -7.33 7.15 -1.48
N ALA A 19 -6.65 6.05 -1.79
CA ALA A 19 -5.74 5.97 -2.92
C ALA A 19 -6.46 6.18 -4.26
N LEU A 20 -7.61 5.54 -4.47
CA LEU A 20 -8.46 5.76 -5.65
C LEU A 20 -8.94 7.20 -5.73
N ARG A 21 -9.43 7.79 -4.63
CA ARG A 21 -9.84 9.20 -4.60
C ARG A 21 -8.71 10.14 -5.02
N ASN A 22 -7.54 9.96 -4.42
CA ASN A 22 -6.37 10.79 -4.73
C ASN A 22 -5.95 10.63 -6.20
N ALA A 23 -5.91 9.39 -6.70
CA ALA A 23 -5.48 9.11 -8.07
C ALA A 23 -6.48 9.64 -9.12
N LEU A 24 -7.78 9.53 -8.85
CA LEU A 24 -8.84 10.01 -9.75
C LEU A 24 -9.08 11.52 -9.68
N THR A 25 -8.65 12.19 -8.61
CA THR A 25 -8.74 13.66 -8.48
C THR A 25 -7.48 14.37 -9.02
N ASN A 26 -6.33 13.68 -9.06
CA ASN A 26 -5.09 14.25 -9.56
C ASN A 26 -5.03 14.20 -11.11
N PRO A 27 -4.90 15.35 -11.80
CA PRO A 27 -4.87 15.41 -13.27
C PRO A 27 -3.78 14.54 -13.92
N LYS A 28 -2.66 14.32 -13.23
CA LYS A 28 -1.53 13.53 -13.75
C LYS A 28 -1.82 12.02 -13.78
N THR A 29 -2.65 11.53 -12.87
CA THR A 29 -2.92 10.10 -12.69
C THR A 29 -4.33 9.70 -13.10
N CYS A 30 -5.28 10.65 -13.12
CA CYS A 30 -6.69 10.40 -13.39
C CYS A 30 -6.89 9.68 -14.73
N GLY A 31 -6.26 10.15 -15.81
CA GLY A 31 -6.36 9.51 -17.13
C GLY A 31 -5.88 8.06 -17.11
N ILE A 32 -4.73 7.79 -16.51
CA ILE A 32 -4.14 6.45 -16.43
C ILE A 32 -5.06 5.48 -15.69
N VAL A 33 -5.54 5.88 -14.50
CA VAL A 33 -6.40 5.04 -13.67
C VAL A 33 -7.75 4.82 -14.36
N ARG A 34 -8.34 5.88 -14.91
CA ARG A 34 -9.60 5.81 -15.67
C ARG A 34 -9.48 4.83 -16.83
N ASP A 35 -8.44 4.96 -17.64
CA ASP A 35 -8.24 4.13 -18.84
C ASP A 35 -7.97 2.67 -18.45
N ARG A 36 -7.20 2.41 -17.37
CA ARG A 36 -6.96 1.06 -16.86
C ARG A 36 -8.23 0.37 -16.34
N LEU A 37 -9.14 1.14 -15.75
CA LEU A 37 -10.44 0.66 -15.29
C LEU A 37 -11.48 0.54 -16.42
N GLY A 38 -11.17 1.06 -17.62
CA GLY A 38 -12.12 1.16 -18.72
C GLY A 38 -13.31 2.07 -18.38
N TRP A 39 -13.07 3.12 -17.60
CA TRP A 39 -14.10 4.07 -17.19
C TRP A 39 -14.16 5.29 -18.12
N ASP A 40 -15.32 5.92 -18.19
CA ASP A 40 -15.48 7.26 -18.73
C ASP A 40 -15.49 8.33 -17.62
N ALA A 41 -15.45 9.60 -18.01
CA ALA A 41 -15.44 10.71 -17.05
C ALA A 41 -16.70 10.78 -16.16
N SER A 42 -17.85 10.32 -16.66
CA SER A 42 -19.10 10.26 -15.89
C SER A 42 -19.05 9.17 -14.82
N GLN A 43 -18.43 8.03 -15.12
CA GLN A 43 -18.21 6.93 -14.18
C GLN A 43 -17.23 7.34 -13.08
N VAL A 44 -16.14 8.03 -13.44
CA VAL A 44 -15.21 8.60 -12.44
C VAL A 44 -15.96 9.54 -11.49
N SER A 45 -16.80 10.43 -12.02
CA SER A 45 -17.59 11.37 -11.22
C SER A 45 -18.57 10.65 -10.28
N LYS A 46 -19.28 9.63 -10.78
CA LYS A 46 -20.21 8.80 -9.99
C LYS A 46 -19.50 8.02 -8.88
N PHE A 47 -18.29 7.49 -9.15
CA PHE A 47 -17.49 6.82 -8.13
C PHE A 47 -17.09 7.79 -7.02
N LEU A 48 -16.55 8.96 -7.39
CA LEU A 48 -16.11 9.98 -6.43
C LEU A 48 -17.27 10.50 -5.55
N SER A 49 -18.48 10.56 -6.10
CA SER A 49 -19.69 10.91 -5.35
C SER A 49 -20.32 9.75 -4.58
N GLY A 50 -19.75 8.54 -4.62
CA GLY A 50 -20.26 7.35 -3.93
C GLY A 50 -21.47 6.67 -4.59
N GLY A 51 -21.83 7.07 -5.81
CA GLY A 51 -22.94 6.49 -6.59
C GLY A 51 -22.56 5.26 -7.40
N MET A 52 -21.29 4.84 -7.37
CA MET A 52 -20.78 3.65 -8.08
C MET A 52 -19.66 2.99 -7.27
N GLY A 53 -19.60 1.66 -7.28
CA GLY A 53 -18.50 0.87 -6.72
C GLY A 53 -17.52 0.35 -7.78
N VAL A 54 -16.45 -0.29 -7.34
CA VAL A 54 -15.56 -1.08 -8.22
C VAL A 54 -16.19 -2.45 -8.41
N THR A 55 -16.40 -2.86 -9.66
CA THR A 55 -16.94 -4.18 -10.00
C THR A 55 -15.85 -5.24 -9.90
N ILE A 56 -16.25 -6.51 -9.69
CA ILE A 56 -15.32 -7.63 -9.44
C ILE A 56 -14.27 -7.79 -10.56
N ASP A 57 -14.65 -7.56 -11.82
CA ASP A 57 -13.76 -7.62 -12.99
C ASP A 57 -12.68 -6.52 -13.01
N LYS A 58 -12.82 -5.48 -12.18
CA LYS A 58 -11.94 -4.31 -12.13
C LYS A 58 -11.07 -4.27 -10.89
N VAL A 59 -11.24 -5.20 -9.95
CA VAL A 59 -10.51 -5.18 -8.67
C VAL A 59 -9.00 -5.25 -8.89
N ASP A 60 -8.54 -6.22 -9.68
CA ASP A 60 -7.10 -6.37 -9.95
C ASP A 60 -6.55 -5.20 -10.77
N ALA A 61 -7.31 -4.70 -11.76
CA ALA A 61 -6.94 -3.52 -12.52
C ALA A 61 -6.80 -2.27 -11.64
N ALA A 62 -7.68 -2.11 -10.64
CA ALA A 62 -7.60 -1.03 -9.67
C ALA A 62 -6.36 -1.14 -8.79
N ILE A 63 -6.05 -2.34 -8.28
CA ILE A 63 -4.86 -2.60 -7.46
C ILE A 63 -3.59 -2.26 -8.23
N GLU A 64 -3.49 -2.74 -9.47
CA GLU A 64 -2.33 -2.51 -10.34
C GLU A 64 -2.17 -1.03 -10.69
N ALA A 65 -3.26 -0.33 -11.04
CA ALA A 65 -3.23 1.09 -11.36
C ALA A 65 -2.75 1.97 -10.19
N LEU A 66 -2.92 1.50 -8.96
CA LEU A 66 -2.45 2.17 -7.74
C LEU A 66 -1.03 1.76 -7.34
N GLY A 67 -0.39 0.84 -8.06
CA GLY A 67 0.93 0.30 -7.71
C GLY A 67 0.90 -0.52 -6.41
N MET A 68 -0.24 -1.09 -6.06
CA MET A 68 -0.41 -1.89 -4.85
C MET A 68 -0.17 -3.38 -5.13
N VAL A 69 0.19 -4.12 -4.08
CA VAL A 69 0.34 -5.58 -4.13
C VAL A 69 -0.53 -6.21 -3.06
N VAL A 70 -1.31 -7.22 -3.44
CA VAL A 70 -2.09 -8.02 -2.50
C VAL A 70 -1.19 -9.12 -1.95
N THR A 71 -1.10 -9.18 -0.63
CA THR A 71 -0.38 -10.23 0.08
C THR A 71 -1.18 -10.73 1.26
N THR A 72 -0.94 -11.97 1.66
CA THR A 72 -1.57 -12.55 2.85
C THR A 72 -0.90 -12.02 4.12
N PRO A 73 -1.63 -11.94 5.25
CA PRO A 73 -1.02 -11.66 6.54
C PRO A 73 0.10 -12.64 6.89
N ALA A 74 -0.10 -13.93 6.60
CA ALA A 74 0.91 -14.97 6.86
C ALA A 74 2.25 -14.70 6.15
N TYR A 75 2.23 -14.19 4.92
CA TYR A 75 3.45 -13.79 4.23
C TYR A 75 4.14 -12.60 4.92
N MET A 76 3.37 -11.61 5.36
CA MET A 76 3.91 -10.46 6.10
C MET A 76 4.45 -10.86 7.48
N ASP A 77 3.81 -11.80 8.16
CA ASP A 77 4.26 -12.37 9.42
C ASP A 77 5.57 -13.14 9.26
N PHE A 78 5.69 -13.90 8.16
CA PHE A 78 6.94 -14.56 7.79
C PHE A 78 8.08 -13.56 7.58
N LEU A 79 7.84 -12.46 6.85
CA LEU A 79 8.83 -11.40 6.68
C LEU A 79 9.21 -10.75 8.01
N ALA A 80 8.24 -10.48 8.88
CA ALA A 80 8.48 -9.91 10.21
C ALA A 80 9.32 -10.86 11.08
N TYR A 81 9.06 -12.17 11.01
CA TYR A 81 9.85 -13.18 11.71
C TYR A 81 11.26 -13.31 11.13
N GLY A 82 11.40 -13.38 9.80
CA GLY A 82 12.69 -13.41 9.11
C GLY A 82 13.55 -12.19 9.44
N ALA A 83 12.96 -11.00 9.50
CA ALA A 83 13.65 -9.77 9.90
C ALA A 83 14.24 -9.86 11.32
N LYS A 84 13.56 -10.52 12.26
CA LYS A 84 14.11 -10.77 13.60
C LYS A 84 15.33 -11.68 13.52
N ILE A 85 15.28 -12.74 12.72
CA ILE A 85 16.41 -13.67 12.58
C ILE A 85 17.60 -12.95 11.92
N GLY A 86 17.36 -12.28 10.79
CA GLY A 86 18.41 -11.58 10.03
C GLY A 86 19.09 -10.49 10.84
N ALA A 87 18.32 -9.61 11.48
CA ALA A 87 18.86 -8.52 12.29
C ALA A 87 19.57 -9.00 13.57
N ASN A 88 19.21 -10.19 14.09
CA ASN A 88 19.86 -10.78 15.28
C ASN A 88 20.93 -11.83 14.95
N CYS A 89 21.13 -12.17 13.68
CA CYS A 89 22.16 -13.13 13.29
C CYS A 89 23.56 -12.57 13.60
N TYR A 90 24.34 -13.31 14.40
CA TYR A 90 25.69 -12.92 14.78
C TYR A 90 26.58 -12.63 13.56
N CYS A 91 26.61 -13.54 12.58
CA CYS A 91 27.45 -13.39 11.38
C CYS A 91 27.02 -12.16 10.57
N ALA A 92 25.72 -11.94 10.35
CA ALA A 92 25.22 -10.76 9.66
C ALA A 92 25.58 -9.45 10.40
N ARG A 93 25.45 -9.43 11.73
CA ARG A 93 25.84 -8.28 12.56
C ARG A 93 27.35 -8.03 12.61
N ALA A 94 28.14 -9.09 12.45
CA ALA A 94 29.59 -9.02 12.29
C ALA A 94 30.01 -8.68 10.84
N GLY A 95 29.06 -8.39 9.94
CA GLY A 95 29.32 -8.05 8.54
C GLY A 95 29.57 -9.24 7.60
N ALA A 96 29.42 -10.47 8.10
CA ALA A 96 29.68 -11.73 7.40
C ALA A 96 28.39 -12.50 7.06
N GLY A 97 27.38 -11.82 6.51
CA GLY A 97 26.04 -12.36 6.20
C GLY A 97 26.03 -13.61 5.29
N ASP A 98 24.82 -14.15 5.04
CA ASP A 98 24.52 -15.46 4.40
C ASP A 98 25.64 -16.49 4.55
N CYS A 99 25.73 -16.96 5.80
CA CYS A 99 26.77 -17.80 6.39
C CYS A 99 28.18 -17.24 6.19
N GLY A 100 28.95 -17.11 7.27
CA GLY A 100 30.36 -16.70 7.20
C GLY A 100 31.28 -17.72 6.50
N SER A 101 30.77 -18.46 5.51
CA SER A 101 31.50 -19.28 4.57
C SER A 101 32.33 -18.35 3.67
N ARG A 102 33.65 -18.33 3.78
CA ARG A 102 34.55 -19.38 4.27
C ARG A 102 34.99 -19.25 5.72
#